data_AF-A0A944W1T0-F1
#
_entry.id   AF-A0A944W1T0-F1
#
_cell.length_a   1.000
_cell.length_b   1.000
_cell.length_c   1.000
_cell.angle_alpha   90.00
_cell.angle_beta   90.00
_cell.angle_gamma   90.00
#
_symmetry.space_group_name_H-M   'P 1'
#
loop_
_entity.id
_entity.type
_entity.pdbx_description
1 polymer ?
#
loop_
_entity_poly.entity_id
_entity_poly.type
_entity_poly.pdbx_seq_one_letter_code
_entity_poly.pdbx_strand_id
1 'polypeptide(L)'
;MPDSYDVVVIGGGVMGCAALHYLAKMGVTNTLLLERDTLAAGSTGRSMTILRMHYSNAITTIMAKESRDVIADFESETGHPSGFVNTGYVFMVEEGQEDALRTNSALQREYGVDSQVFTPEEASSRWPEINFEGVPVLAFEPNSGYADSSAVTNGFALSARERGAKVQLETNVTGIVVEHGRAVAVETDRGRINAGAVVLTAGPWIPEFLKSVGAPLDLSWVRHQVVKLHRPLNKIPTHPIIADTSNGISFRPDAGDLTLIGIREDPTDRDTYNQSVDSSTAADSLEYLVMRYPAFDEAGWDGGWSGLFTITPDHHPVIDLGPGIENLVVGAGFSGHGFKLSPTIGRALAELVTQGRSTSIDMSPLRFTRFAENDLLGSAYGASVFA
;
A
#
# COMPACT_ATOMS: atom_id res chain seq x y z
N MET A 1 23.63 20.58 10.13
CA MET A 1 23.50 19.78 8.90
C MET A 1 23.79 20.71 7.72
N PRO A 2 24.06 20.23 6.49
CA PRO A 2 24.04 21.11 5.32
C PRO A 2 22.68 21.82 5.23
N ASP A 3 22.68 23.09 4.83
CA ASP A 3 21.44 23.87 4.63
C ASP A 3 20.81 23.63 3.25
N SER A 4 21.38 22.72 2.46
CA SER A 4 20.98 22.43 1.08
C SER A 4 21.17 20.95 0.74
N TYR A 5 20.15 20.36 0.13
CA TYR A 5 20.13 18.99 -0.37
C TYR A 5 19.72 18.97 -1.85
N ASP A 6 20.19 17.98 -2.60
CA ASP A 6 19.79 17.81 -4.00
C ASP A 6 18.31 17.41 -4.06
N VAL A 7 17.87 16.56 -3.14
CA VAL A 7 16.47 16.12 -3.01
C VAL A 7 16.05 16.06 -1.55
N VAL A 8 14.89 16.64 -1.23
CA VAL A 8 14.21 16.46 0.05
C VAL A 8 12.96 15.59 -0.15
N VAL A 9 12.83 14.52 0.65
CA VAL A 9 11.67 13.63 0.66
C VAL A 9 10.82 13.93 1.89
N ILE A 10 9.54 14.23 1.71
CA ILE A 10 8.59 14.53 2.78
C ILE A 10 7.76 13.27 3.09
N GLY A 11 7.90 12.75 4.30
CA GLY A 11 7.15 11.60 4.82
C GLY A 11 8.01 10.33 4.92
N GLY A 12 8.12 9.79 6.12
CA GLY A 12 8.82 8.55 6.49
C GLY A 12 7.96 7.29 6.47
N GLY A 13 6.87 7.30 5.70
CA GLY A 13 6.17 6.07 5.32
C GLY A 13 6.98 5.25 4.32
N VAL A 14 6.47 4.06 3.97
CA VAL A 14 7.16 3.13 3.05
C VAL A 14 7.45 3.76 1.68
N MET A 15 6.59 4.67 1.20
CA MET A 15 6.76 5.35 -0.09
C MET A 15 7.96 6.28 -0.11
N GLY A 16 8.09 7.15 0.91
CA GLY A 16 9.22 8.06 1.01
C GLY A 16 10.52 7.32 1.26
N CYS A 17 10.50 6.26 2.08
CA CYS A 17 11.67 5.42 2.31
C CYS A 17 12.12 4.69 1.03
N ALA A 18 11.17 4.12 0.26
CA ALA A 18 11.47 3.49 -1.02
C ALA A 18 12.01 4.49 -2.05
N ALA A 19 11.43 5.69 -2.14
CA ALA A 19 11.96 6.75 -2.99
C ALA A 19 13.40 7.14 -2.61
N LEU A 20 13.67 7.28 -1.30
CA LEU A 20 15.02 7.57 -0.79
C LEU A 20 16.03 6.46 -1.16
N HIS A 21 15.62 5.19 -1.04
CA HIS A 21 16.44 4.04 -1.45
C HIS A 21 16.78 4.08 -2.94
N TYR A 22 15.80 4.25 -3.82
CA TYR A 22 16.04 4.26 -5.25
C TYR A 22 16.82 5.50 -5.71
N LEU A 23 16.60 6.67 -5.11
CA LEU A 23 17.45 7.86 -5.33
C LEU A 23 18.93 7.54 -5.02
N ALA A 24 19.19 6.92 -3.86
CA ALA A 24 20.54 6.55 -3.47
C ALA A 24 21.14 5.46 -4.38
N LYS A 25 20.34 4.48 -4.82
CA LYS A 25 20.73 3.45 -5.80
C LYS A 25 21.09 4.05 -7.16
N MET A 26 20.44 5.14 -7.54
CA MET A 26 20.73 5.91 -8.76
C MET A 26 21.89 6.91 -8.60
N GLY A 27 22.56 6.94 -7.45
CA GLY A 27 23.71 7.80 -7.17
C GLY A 27 23.39 9.18 -6.60
N VAL A 28 22.10 9.49 -6.37
CA VAL A 28 21.67 10.75 -5.74
C VAL A 28 21.70 10.56 -4.22
N THR A 29 22.81 10.96 -3.60
CA THR A 29 23.11 10.65 -2.20
C THR A 29 23.07 11.86 -1.27
N ASN A 30 23.14 13.09 -1.81
CA ASN A 30 22.89 14.31 -1.04
C ASN A 30 21.37 14.53 -0.86
N THR A 31 20.74 13.59 -0.16
CA THR A 31 19.27 13.55 0.02
C THR A 31 18.91 13.55 1.50
N LEU A 32 17.75 14.13 1.81
CA LEU A 32 17.19 14.18 3.17
C LEU A 32 15.74 13.74 3.16
N LEU A 33 15.41 12.71 3.94
CA LEU A 33 14.03 12.39 4.31
C LEU A 33 13.67 13.08 5.62
N LEU A 34 12.53 13.77 5.64
CA LEU A 34 11.94 14.41 6.80
C LEU A 34 10.67 13.68 7.23
N GLU A 35 10.63 13.25 8.49
CA GLU A 35 9.46 12.60 9.11
C GLU A 35 9.11 13.32 10.41
N ARG A 36 7.83 13.61 10.60
CA ARG A 36 7.33 14.34 11.77
C ARG A 36 7.42 13.52 13.06
N ASP A 37 7.28 12.20 12.96
CA ASP A 37 7.24 11.29 14.10
C ASP A 37 8.37 10.25 13.95
N THR A 38 8.02 8.96 13.85
CA THR A 38 8.93 7.86 13.52
C THR A 38 8.65 7.31 12.12
N LEU A 39 9.60 6.58 11.55
CA LEU A 39 9.33 5.83 10.32
C LEU A 39 8.11 4.92 10.51
N ALA A 40 7.30 4.80 9.45
CA ALA A 40 6.05 4.04 9.42
C ALA A 40 4.94 4.50 10.40
N ALA A 41 5.05 5.64 11.09
CA ALA A 41 4.05 6.08 12.09
C ALA A 41 2.62 6.27 11.54
N GLY A 42 2.48 6.55 10.24
CA GLY A 42 1.19 6.70 9.56
C GLY A 42 0.54 5.37 9.14
N SER A 43 -0.16 5.38 8.00
CA SER A 43 -0.88 4.21 7.48
C SER A 43 0.01 2.98 7.23
N THR A 44 1.31 3.19 6.98
CA THR A 44 2.28 2.10 6.78
C THR A 44 2.34 1.15 7.98
N GLY A 45 2.54 1.66 9.20
CA GLY A 45 2.64 0.84 10.41
C GLY A 45 1.31 0.22 10.85
N ARG A 46 0.20 0.68 10.27
CA ARG A 46 -1.17 0.17 10.53
C ARG A 46 -1.67 -0.77 9.43
N SER A 47 -0.85 -1.09 8.45
CA SER A 47 -1.23 -1.95 7.33
C SER A 47 -1.23 -3.42 7.71
N MET A 48 -2.17 -4.19 7.17
CA MET A 48 -2.09 -5.66 7.14
C MET A 48 -1.09 -6.18 6.09
N THR A 49 -0.45 -5.33 5.30
CA THR A 49 0.69 -5.70 4.44
C THR A 49 0.50 -6.90 3.51
N ILE A 50 -0.74 -7.23 3.13
CA ILE A 50 -1.04 -8.28 2.15
C ILE A 50 -0.38 -7.90 0.82
N LEU A 51 0.49 -8.77 0.30
CA LEU A 51 1.16 -8.69 -0.98
C LEU A 51 0.43 -9.58 -2.00
N ARG A 52 -0.74 -9.09 -2.45
CA ARG A 52 -1.51 -9.67 -3.58
C ARG A 52 -1.14 -9.00 -4.89
N MET A 53 -1.36 -9.71 -6.00
CA MET A 53 -1.20 -9.18 -7.36
C MET A 53 -2.53 -9.04 -8.11
N HIS A 54 -3.65 -9.41 -7.47
CA HIS A 54 -4.97 -9.54 -8.09
C HIS A 54 -5.63 -8.19 -8.35
N TYR A 55 -5.23 -7.48 -9.40
CA TYR A 55 -5.77 -6.17 -9.79
C TYR A 55 -6.53 -6.24 -11.12
N SER A 56 -7.30 -5.19 -11.43
CA SER A 56 -8.21 -5.15 -12.59
C SER A 56 -7.71 -4.36 -13.80
N ASN A 57 -6.50 -3.82 -13.72
CA ASN A 57 -5.90 -3.06 -14.80
C ASN A 57 -4.41 -3.41 -14.97
N ALA A 58 -3.92 -3.17 -16.18
CA ALA A 58 -2.57 -3.54 -16.59
C ALA A 58 -1.49 -2.90 -15.71
N ILE A 59 -1.54 -1.58 -15.54
CA ILE A 59 -0.51 -0.82 -14.82
C ILE A 59 -0.37 -1.29 -13.38
N THR A 60 -1.48 -1.49 -12.67
CA THR A 60 -1.42 -1.90 -11.26
C THR A 60 -1.02 -3.37 -11.12
N THR A 61 -1.43 -4.23 -12.05
CA THR A 61 -0.99 -5.63 -12.10
C THR A 61 0.52 -5.75 -12.31
N ILE A 62 1.08 -4.99 -13.27
CA ILE A 62 2.53 -4.95 -13.53
C ILE A 62 3.28 -4.48 -12.28
N MET A 63 2.85 -3.36 -11.70
CA MET A 63 3.47 -2.81 -10.49
C MET A 63 3.43 -3.78 -9.32
N ALA A 64 2.29 -4.43 -9.08
CA ALA A 64 2.10 -5.37 -7.98
C ALA A 64 2.96 -6.62 -8.14
N LYS A 65 3.04 -7.17 -9.36
CA LYS A 65 3.91 -8.32 -9.66
C LYS A 65 5.37 -7.98 -9.40
N GLU A 66 5.88 -6.91 -10.02
CA GLU A 66 7.29 -6.53 -9.86
C GLU A 66 7.62 -6.21 -8.40
N SER A 67 6.75 -5.47 -7.72
CA SER A 67 6.96 -5.14 -6.31
C SER A 67 6.91 -6.36 -5.40
N ARG A 68 6.02 -7.32 -5.66
CA ARG A 68 5.97 -8.59 -4.94
C ARG A 68 7.30 -9.33 -5.07
N ASP A 69 7.87 -9.38 -6.27
CA ASP A 69 9.14 -10.06 -6.50
C ASP A 69 10.29 -9.36 -5.77
N VAL A 70 10.32 -8.03 -5.77
CA VAL A 70 11.29 -7.24 -4.99
C VAL A 70 11.15 -7.48 -3.49
N ILE A 71 9.92 -7.52 -2.94
CA ILE A 71 9.72 -7.73 -1.50
C ILE A 71 10.04 -9.18 -1.10
N ALA A 72 9.81 -10.15 -1.99
CA ALA A 72 10.17 -11.55 -1.75
C ALA A 72 11.70 -11.76 -1.74
N ASP A 73 12.45 -11.00 -2.54
CA ASP A 73 13.93 -11.01 -2.61
C ASP A 73 14.56 -9.71 -2.07
N PHE A 74 13.97 -9.19 -0.99
CA PHE A 74 14.28 -7.84 -0.50
C PHE A 74 15.70 -7.69 0.04
N GLU A 75 16.28 -8.76 0.56
CA GLU A 75 17.68 -8.78 1.02
C GLU A 75 18.65 -8.54 -0.14
N SER A 76 18.37 -9.08 -1.32
CA SER A 76 19.17 -8.81 -2.52
C SER A 76 19.04 -7.35 -2.99
N GLU A 77 17.86 -6.76 -2.80
CA GLU A 77 17.60 -5.37 -3.20
C GLU A 77 18.20 -4.35 -2.21
N THR A 78 18.14 -4.62 -0.90
CA THR A 78 18.44 -3.63 0.16
C THR A 78 19.53 -4.04 1.13
N GLY A 79 19.90 -5.31 1.20
CA GLY A 79 20.77 -5.86 2.24
C GLY A 79 20.05 -6.13 3.57
N HIS A 80 18.73 -5.92 3.65
CA HIS A 80 17.92 -6.08 4.85
C HIS A 80 16.70 -6.98 4.60
N PRO A 81 16.19 -7.72 5.60
CA PRO A 81 15.04 -8.60 5.43
C PRO A 81 13.72 -7.82 5.31
N SER A 82 12.78 -8.34 4.52
CA SER A 82 11.39 -7.83 4.45
C SER A 82 10.45 -8.51 5.45
N GLY A 83 10.82 -9.66 5.99
CA GLY A 83 9.90 -10.53 6.71
C GLY A 83 8.83 -11.14 5.81
N PHE A 84 9.09 -11.30 4.51
CA PHE A 84 8.14 -11.90 3.58
C PHE A 84 7.81 -13.35 3.97
N VAL A 85 6.52 -13.65 4.02
CA VAL A 85 5.98 -14.99 4.21
C VAL A 85 5.05 -15.31 3.06
N ASN A 86 5.39 -16.34 2.29
CA ASN A 86 4.52 -16.84 1.24
C ASN A 86 3.44 -17.74 1.85
N THR A 87 2.19 -17.35 1.67
CA THR A 87 0.99 -18.07 2.12
C THR A 87 0.05 -18.41 0.97
N GLY A 88 0.30 -17.86 -0.22
CA GLY A 88 -0.69 -17.69 -1.26
C GLY A 88 -1.80 -16.70 -0.88
N TYR A 89 -2.66 -16.41 -1.86
CA TYR A 89 -3.82 -15.52 -1.72
C TYR A 89 -5.02 -16.10 -2.45
N VAL A 90 -6.11 -16.32 -1.71
CA VAL A 90 -7.40 -16.81 -2.21
C VAL A 90 -8.35 -15.63 -2.29
N PHE A 91 -8.85 -15.36 -3.50
CA PHE A 91 -9.82 -14.31 -3.78
C PHE A 91 -11.16 -14.91 -4.16
N MET A 92 -12.16 -14.74 -3.30
CA MET A 92 -13.52 -15.22 -3.49
C MET A 92 -14.40 -14.06 -3.91
N VAL A 93 -15.28 -14.31 -4.88
CA VAL A 93 -16.26 -13.32 -5.36
C VAL A 93 -17.68 -13.72 -5.00
N GLU A 94 -18.60 -12.76 -5.09
CA GLU A 94 -20.03 -12.98 -4.95
C GLU A 94 -20.66 -13.57 -6.23
N GLU A 95 -21.87 -14.10 -6.10
CA GLU A 95 -22.68 -14.57 -7.23
C GLU A 95 -22.86 -13.46 -8.27
N GLY A 96 -22.68 -13.78 -9.56
CA GLY A 96 -22.77 -12.83 -10.67
C GLY A 96 -21.43 -12.18 -11.07
N GLN A 97 -20.34 -12.42 -10.33
CA GLN A 97 -18.99 -11.91 -10.65
C GLN A 97 -18.06 -12.96 -11.28
N GLU A 98 -18.58 -14.10 -11.70
CA GLU A 98 -17.78 -15.24 -12.18
C GLU A 98 -17.02 -14.90 -13.46
N ASP A 99 -17.71 -14.32 -14.45
CA ASP A 99 -17.11 -13.92 -15.72
C ASP A 99 -16.11 -12.78 -15.54
N ALA A 100 -16.38 -11.86 -14.60
CA ALA A 100 -15.45 -10.81 -14.22
C ALA A 100 -14.17 -11.41 -13.62
N LEU A 101 -14.29 -12.40 -12.73
CA LEU A 101 -13.14 -13.09 -12.15
C LEU A 101 -12.31 -13.84 -13.20
N ARG A 102 -12.97 -14.56 -14.12
CA ARG A 102 -12.28 -15.31 -15.18
C ARG A 102 -11.55 -14.38 -16.15
N THR A 103 -12.21 -13.30 -16.57
CA THR A 103 -11.63 -12.26 -17.43
C THR A 103 -10.43 -11.60 -16.75
N ASN A 104 -10.60 -11.22 -15.48
CA ASN A 104 -9.53 -10.54 -14.74
C ASN A 104 -8.32 -11.46 -14.51
N SER A 105 -8.56 -12.73 -14.17
CA SER A 105 -7.48 -13.73 -14.00
C SER A 105 -6.76 -13.99 -15.32
N ALA A 106 -7.43 -13.84 -16.47
CA ALA A 106 -6.77 -13.91 -17.78
C ALA A 106 -5.86 -12.70 -18.03
N LEU A 107 -6.34 -11.48 -17.77
CA LEU A 107 -5.53 -10.26 -17.85
C LEU A 107 -4.28 -10.36 -16.96
N GLN A 108 -4.43 -10.85 -15.73
CA GLN A 108 -3.31 -11.02 -14.79
C GLN A 108 -2.24 -11.98 -15.34
N ARG A 109 -2.66 -13.08 -15.97
CA ARG A 109 -1.74 -14.03 -16.62
C ARG A 109 -1.00 -13.42 -17.81
N GLU A 110 -1.60 -12.51 -18.56
CA GLU A 110 -0.93 -11.77 -19.64
C GLU A 110 0.27 -10.95 -19.13
N TYR A 111 0.18 -10.45 -17.88
CA TYR A 111 1.27 -9.72 -17.21
C TYR A 111 2.13 -10.61 -16.30
N GLY A 112 2.00 -11.93 -16.43
CA GLY A 112 2.87 -12.91 -15.78
C GLY A 112 2.62 -13.09 -14.28
N VAL A 113 1.39 -12.86 -13.82
CA VAL A 113 0.89 -13.32 -12.51
C VAL A 113 0.37 -14.74 -12.65
N ASP A 114 0.78 -15.63 -11.75
CA ASP A 114 0.21 -16.99 -11.64
C ASP A 114 -1.16 -16.91 -10.95
N SER A 115 -2.20 -16.60 -11.74
CA SER A 115 -3.59 -16.48 -11.28
C SER A 115 -4.39 -17.70 -11.72
N GLN A 116 -4.69 -18.58 -10.77
CA GLN A 116 -5.36 -19.86 -11.00
C GLN A 116 -6.83 -19.76 -10.61
N VAL A 117 -7.74 -20.15 -11.49
CA VAL A 117 -9.19 -20.14 -11.21
C VAL A 117 -9.64 -21.52 -10.76
N PHE A 118 -10.36 -21.59 -9.65
CA PHE A 118 -10.85 -22.83 -9.05
C PHE A 118 -12.38 -22.83 -8.95
N THR A 119 -12.98 -24.01 -9.12
CA THR A 119 -14.35 -24.25 -8.63
C THR A 119 -14.35 -24.50 -7.12
N PRO A 120 -15.51 -24.37 -6.43
CA PRO A 120 -15.62 -24.68 -5.01
C PRO A 120 -15.22 -26.12 -4.67
N GLU A 121 -15.48 -27.09 -5.56
CA GLU A 121 -15.13 -28.49 -5.36
C GLU A 121 -13.61 -28.72 -5.42
N GLU A 122 -12.93 -28.09 -6.39
CA GLU A 122 -11.48 -28.13 -6.51
C GLU A 122 -10.81 -27.46 -5.31
N ALA A 123 -11.35 -26.32 -4.87
CA ALA A 123 -10.89 -25.58 -3.71
C ALA A 123 -11.09 -26.38 -2.41
N SER A 124 -12.24 -27.00 -2.21
CA SER A 124 -12.53 -27.85 -1.04
C SER A 124 -11.63 -29.08 -0.98
N SER A 125 -11.19 -29.59 -2.13
CA SER A 125 -10.21 -30.68 -2.19
C SER A 125 -8.82 -30.22 -1.74
N ARG A 126 -8.48 -28.95 -1.98
CA ARG A 126 -7.18 -28.35 -1.63
C ARG A 126 -7.14 -27.82 -0.20
N TRP A 127 -8.24 -27.24 0.27
CA TRP A 127 -8.40 -26.62 1.57
C TRP A 127 -9.66 -27.14 2.25
N PRO A 128 -9.68 -28.41 2.68
CA PRO A 128 -10.86 -29.03 3.29
C PRO A 128 -11.31 -28.35 4.59
N GLU A 129 -10.44 -27.55 5.21
CA GLU A 129 -10.71 -26.71 6.38
C GLU A 129 -11.59 -25.47 6.11
N ILE A 130 -11.66 -25.02 4.85
CA ILE A 130 -12.30 -23.77 4.46
C ILE A 130 -13.66 -24.09 3.85
N ASN A 131 -14.69 -23.40 4.32
CA ASN A 131 -16.04 -23.49 3.82
C ASN A 131 -16.25 -22.57 2.62
N PHE A 132 -16.40 -23.17 1.44
CA PHE A 132 -16.66 -22.49 0.17
C PHE A 132 -18.16 -22.42 -0.19
N GLU A 133 -19.06 -22.76 0.73
CA GLU A 133 -20.51 -22.65 0.48
C GLU A 133 -20.89 -21.21 0.08
N GLY A 134 -21.68 -21.08 -1.00
CA GLY A 134 -22.09 -19.79 -1.54
C GLY A 134 -21.01 -19.04 -2.33
N VAL A 135 -19.81 -19.61 -2.50
CA VAL A 135 -18.78 -19.05 -3.40
C VAL A 135 -18.97 -19.68 -4.79
N PRO A 136 -19.20 -18.91 -5.86
CA PRO A 136 -19.43 -19.48 -7.19
C PRO A 136 -18.12 -19.86 -7.91
N VAL A 137 -17.07 -19.06 -7.70
CA VAL A 137 -15.72 -19.26 -8.25
C VAL A 137 -14.71 -18.48 -7.40
N LEU A 138 -13.46 -18.91 -7.42
CA LEU A 138 -12.37 -18.19 -6.78
C LEU A 138 -11.10 -18.17 -7.62
N ALA A 139 -10.23 -17.20 -7.35
CA ALA A 139 -8.88 -17.12 -7.87
C ALA A 139 -7.87 -17.42 -6.76
N PHE A 140 -6.74 -18.01 -7.13
CA PHE A 140 -5.64 -18.31 -6.23
C PHE A 140 -4.30 -17.88 -6.83
N GLU A 141 -3.55 -17.10 -6.04
CA GLU A 141 -2.19 -16.66 -6.36
C GLU A 141 -1.20 -17.39 -5.44
N PRO A 142 -0.49 -18.45 -5.88
CA PRO A 142 0.42 -19.23 -5.03
C PRO A 142 1.65 -18.44 -4.58
N ASN A 143 1.96 -17.33 -5.25
CA ASN A 143 3.14 -16.54 -4.99
C ASN A 143 2.86 -15.36 -4.05
N SER A 144 1.60 -15.08 -3.73
CA SER A 144 1.22 -13.98 -2.85
C SER A 144 1.47 -14.31 -1.37
N GLY A 145 1.47 -13.28 -0.54
CA GLY A 145 1.82 -13.43 0.87
C GLY A 145 1.68 -12.13 1.64
N TYR A 146 2.47 -11.97 2.69
CA TYR A 146 2.58 -10.72 3.43
C TYR A 146 4.03 -10.44 3.80
N ALA A 147 4.34 -9.21 4.20
CA ALA A 147 5.65 -8.84 4.72
C ALA A 147 5.50 -7.96 5.97
N ASP A 148 6.58 -7.76 6.71
CA ASP A 148 6.58 -6.90 7.88
C ASP A 148 6.70 -5.42 7.45
N SER A 149 5.72 -4.60 7.83
CA SER A 149 5.66 -3.19 7.41
C SER A 149 6.87 -2.39 7.91
N SER A 150 7.31 -2.67 9.12
CA SER A 150 8.43 -1.98 9.76
C SER A 150 9.75 -2.42 9.15
N ALA A 151 9.94 -3.71 8.90
CA ALA A 151 11.15 -4.27 8.29
C ALA A 151 11.35 -3.73 6.87
N VAL A 152 10.32 -3.75 6.02
CA VAL A 152 10.40 -3.19 4.66
C VAL A 152 10.71 -1.69 4.68
N THR A 153 9.99 -0.93 5.51
CA THR A 153 10.17 0.54 5.60
C THR A 153 11.57 0.89 6.10
N ASN A 154 12.02 0.25 7.18
CA ASN A 154 13.35 0.49 7.73
C ASN A 154 14.44 -0.03 6.80
N GLY A 155 14.27 -1.17 6.14
CA GLY A 155 15.26 -1.73 5.22
C GLY A 155 15.53 -0.80 4.03
N PHE A 156 14.49 -0.18 3.45
CA PHE A 156 14.66 0.87 2.46
C PHE A 156 15.43 2.08 3.03
N ALA A 157 15.03 2.59 4.19
CA ALA A 157 15.68 3.74 4.80
C ALA A 157 17.15 3.47 5.19
N LEU A 158 17.45 2.26 5.68
CA LEU A 158 18.79 1.82 6.06
C LEU A 158 19.69 1.68 4.83
N SER A 159 19.21 0.98 3.78
CA SER A 159 19.93 0.86 2.51
C SER A 159 20.28 2.22 1.91
N ALA A 160 19.35 3.19 1.97
CA ALA A 160 19.62 4.56 1.52
C ALA A 160 20.71 5.25 2.37
N ARG A 161 20.64 5.11 3.70
CA ARG A 161 21.60 5.71 4.64
C ARG A 161 23.00 5.13 4.50
N GLU A 162 23.11 3.82 4.24
CA GLU A 162 24.37 3.14 3.96
C GLU A 162 25.06 3.69 2.70
N ARG A 163 24.27 4.27 1.78
CA ARG A 163 24.74 4.94 0.56
C ARG A 163 24.92 6.46 0.73
N GLY A 164 24.69 7.00 1.92
CA GLY A 164 24.97 8.41 2.25
C GLY A 164 23.75 9.30 2.47
N ALA A 165 22.55 8.83 2.16
CA ALA A 165 21.31 9.59 2.40
C ALA A 165 21.11 9.91 3.89
N LYS A 166 20.35 10.96 4.18
CA LYS A 166 20.00 11.37 5.54
C LYS A 166 18.52 11.12 5.82
N VAL A 167 18.22 10.76 7.05
CA VAL A 167 16.87 10.64 7.59
C VAL A 167 16.83 11.45 8.86
N GLN A 168 15.88 12.37 8.96
CA GLN A 168 15.66 13.20 10.13
C GLN A 168 14.22 13.02 10.60
N LEU A 169 14.10 12.42 11.77
CA LEU A 169 12.84 12.17 12.47
C LEU A 169 12.45 13.38 13.33
N GLU A 170 11.24 13.34 13.90
CA GLU A 170 10.72 14.37 14.79
C GLU A 170 10.76 15.79 14.18
N THR A 171 10.64 15.90 12.85
CA THR A 171 10.77 17.17 12.12
C THR A 171 9.55 17.38 11.25
N ASN A 172 8.67 18.27 11.70
CA ASN A 172 7.43 18.55 11.01
C ASN A 172 7.70 19.51 9.84
N VAL A 173 7.45 19.07 8.61
CA VAL A 173 7.41 19.95 7.46
C VAL A 173 6.09 20.71 7.48
N THR A 174 6.13 22.03 7.40
CA THR A 174 4.95 22.91 7.48
C THR A 174 4.59 23.54 6.13
N GLY A 175 5.49 23.50 5.14
CA GLY A 175 5.21 24.03 3.81
C GLY A 175 6.29 23.69 2.78
N ILE A 176 5.93 23.86 1.51
CA ILE A 176 6.85 23.77 0.36
C ILE A 176 7.02 25.19 -0.19
N VAL A 177 8.27 25.63 -0.37
CA VAL A 177 8.58 26.95 -0.91
C VAL A 177 8.72 26.84 -2.42
N VAL A 178 7.85 27.54 -3.14
CA VAL A 178 7.86 27.64 -4.60
C VAL A 178 8.26 29.04 -5.02
N GLU A 179 9.32 29.16 -5.81
CA GLU A 179 9.82 30.42 -6.35
C GLU A 179 9.90 30.28 -7.88
N HIS A 180 9.32 31.24 -8.62
CA HIS A 180 9.31 31.23 -10.08
C HIS A 180 8.82 29.91 -10.71
N GLY A 181 7.83 29.27 -10.10
CA GLY A 181 7.28 27.99 -10.56
C GLY A 181 8.16 26.77 -10.27
N ARG A 182 9.18 26.87 -9.40
CA ARG A 182 10.04 25.77 -8.99
C ARG A 182 9.97 25.54 -7.48
N ALA A 183 9.87 24.29 -7.03
CA ALA A 183 10.07 23.95 -5.62
C ALA A 183 11.57 24.07 -5.26
N VAL A 184 11.91 24.95 -4.32
CA VAL A 184 13.31 25.32 -4.00
C VAL A 184 13.70 25.06 -2.55
N ALA A 185 12.73 24.87 -1.66
CA ALA A 185 12.96 24.58 -0.25
C ALA A 185 11.71 23.98 0.41
N VAL A 186 11.90 23.46 1.61
CA VAL A 186 10.81 23.12 2.53
C VAL A 186 10.94 23.93 3.81
N GLU A 187 9.81 24.33 4.38
CA GLU A 187 9.74 24.95 5.70
C GLU A 187 9.45 23.88 6.74
N THR A 188 10.17 23.92 7.86
CA THR A 188 9.98 23.00 8.98
C THR A 188 9.82 23.75 10.29
N ASP A 189 9.34 23.06 11.31
CA ASP A 189 9.34 23.54 12.70
C ASP A 189 10.75 23.81 13.27
N ARG A 190 11.80 23.41 12.55
CA ARG A 190 13.22 23.60 12.89
C ARG A 190 13.96 24.54 11.92
N GLY A 191 13.23 25.19 11.01
CA GLY A 191 13.77 26.15 10.04
C GLY A 191 13.70 25.67 8.58
N ARG A 192 14.13 26.55 7.67
CA ARG A 192 14.13 26.31 6.22
C ARG A 192 15.24 25.35 5.82
N ILE A 193 14.94 24.43 4.89
CA ILE A 193 15.91 23.53 4.27
C ILE A 193 15.83 23.70 2.74
N ASN A 194 16.93 24.10 2.10
CA ASN A 194 16.95 24.26 0.65
C ASN A 194 17.00 22.89 -0.04
N ALA A 195 16.32 22.79 -1.19
CA ALA A 195 16.15 21.56 -1.92
C ALA A 195 16.25 21.82 -3.42
N GLY A 196 17.07 21.03 -4.12
CA GLY A 196 17.08 21.01 -5.59
C GLY A 196 15.77 20.46 -6.15
N ALA A 197 15.17 19.47 -5.47
CA ALA A 197 13.84 18.94 -5.74
C ALA A 197 13.15 18.45 -4.45
N VAL A 198 11.82 18.36 -4.49
CA VAL A 198 10.98 17.89 -3.38
C VAL A 198 10.14 16.71 -3.83
N VAL A 199 10.23 15.59 -3.10
CA VAL A 199 9.34 14.43 -3.25
C VAL A 199 8.30 14.46 -2.13
N LEU A 200 7.04 14.63 -2.48
CA LEU A 200 5.92 14.69 -1.55
C LEU A 200 5.24 13.33 -1.42
N THR A 201 5.43 12.67 -0.27
CA THR A 201 4.81 11.38 0.09
C THR A 201 4.16 11.42 1.48
N ALA A 202 3.64 12.58 1.88
CA ALA A 202 3.11 12.86 3.22
C ALA A 202 1.73 12.23 3.53
N GLY A 203 1.40 11.10 2.91
CA GLY A 203 0.18 10.32 3.18
C GLY A 203 -1.10 11.17 3.27
N PRO A 204 -1.88 11.08 4.37
CA PRO A 204 -3.09 11.85 4.58
C PRO A 204 -2.95 13.38 4.57
N TRP A 205 -1.74 13.95 4.69
CA TRP A 205 -1.48 15.40 4.77
C TRP A 205 -1.11 16.04 3.42
N ILE A 206 -1.09 15.25 2.34
CA ILE A 206 -0.75 15.73 1.00
C ILE A 206 -1.68 16.86 0.50
N PRO A 207 -3.02 16.81 0.70
CA PRO A 207 -3.91 17.85 0.20
C PRO A 207 -3.54 19.26 0.69
N GLU A 208 -3.11 19.40 1.94
CA GLU A 208 -2.70 20.69 2.51
C GLU A 208 -1.47 21.26 1.80
N PHE A 209 -0.43 20.45 1.59
CA PHE A 209 0.77 20.86 0.87
C PHE A 209 0.43 21.29 -0.55
N LEU A 210 -0.31 20.45 -1.27
CA LEU A 210 -0.69 20.68 -2.65
C LEU A 210 -1.58 21.92 -2.84
N LYS A 211 -2.54 22.14 -1.94
CA LYS A 211 -3.36 23.35 -1.92
C LYS A 211 -2.51 24.60 -1.69
N SER A 212 -1.52 24.54 -0.80
CA SER A 212 -0.67 25.70 -0.48
C SER A 212 0.20 26.18 -1.65
N VAL A 213 0.50 25.29 -2.60
CA VAL A 213 1.30 25.59 -3.80
C VAL A 213 0.45 25.74 -5.07
N GLY A 214 -0.89 25.74 -4.95
CA GLY A 214 -1.80 25.98 -6.08
C GLY A 214 -2.05 24.77 -6.98
N ALA A 215 -1.77 23.54 -6.52
CA ALA A 215 -1.98 22.30 -7.27
C ALA A 215 -2.89 21.32 -6.50
N PRO A 216 -4.14 21.69 -6.15
CA PRO A 216 -4.98 20.88 -5.26
C PRO A 216 -5.25 19.48 -5.82
N LEU A 217 -5.33 18.50 -4.91
CA LEU A 217 -5.71 17.12 -5.20
C LEU A 217 -6.83 16.73 -4.22
N ASP A 218 -7.95 16.28 -4.77
CA ASP A 218 -9.09 15.82 -3.98
C ASP A 218 -8.79 14.42 -3.45
N LEU A 219 -8.67 14.31 -2.12
CA LEU A 219 -8.54 13.04 -1.40
C LEU A 219 -9.61 12.98 -0.32
N SER A 220 -10.14 11.78 -0.07
CA SER A 220 -10.98 11.50 1.08
C SER A 220 -10.30 10.51 2.02
N TRP A 221 -10.77 10.45 3.27
CA TRP A 221 -10.22 9.56 4.28
C TRP A 221 -11.24 8.49 4.64
N VAL A 222 -10.75 7.26 4.68
CA VAL A 222 -11.53 6.09 5.09
C VAL A 222 -10.81 5.42 6.24
N ARG A 223 -11.55 5.13 7.31
CA ARG A 223 -11.09 4.32 8.43
C ARG A 223 -11.27 2.85 8.06
N HIS A 224 -10.18 2.11 8.05
CA HIS A 224 -10.16 0.65 7.88
C HIS A 224 -9.82 -0.01 9.22
N GLN A 225 -10.58 -1.03 9.64
CA GLN A 225 -10.40 -1.66 10.94
C GLN A 225 -9.73 -3.04 10.79
N VAL A 226 -8.82 -3.35 11.73
CA VAL A 226 -8.06 -4.61 11.77
C VAL A 226 -8.24 -5.27 13.13
N VAL A 227 -8.90 -6.43 13.15
CA VAL A 227 -9.09 -7.27 14.33
C VAL A 227 -7.94 -8.27 14.44
N LYS A 228 -7.49 -8.53 15.66
CA LYS A 228 -6.52 -9.58 15.99
C LYS A 228 -7.19 -10.72 16.75
N LEU A 229 -6.91 -11.95 16.32
CA LEU A 229 -7.31 -13.16 17.03
C LEU A 229 -6.12 -14.11 17.20
N HIS A 230 -6.11 -14.90 18.26
CA HIS A 230 -5.28 -16.10 18.43
C HIS A 230 -6.01 -17.32 17.89
N ARG A 231 -5.48 -17.95 16.84
CA ARG A 231 -6.05 -19.16 16.24
C ARG A 231 -5.62 -20.42 17.00
N PRO A 232 -6.46 -21.46 17.09
CA PRO A 232 -6.08 -22.73 17.72
C PRO A 232 -5.06 -23.49 16.86
N LEU A 233 -3.77 -23.39 17.16
CA LEU A 233 -2.67 -23.95 16.34
C LEU A 233 -2.76 -25.46 16.06
N ASN A 234 -3.39 -26.23 16.95
CA ASN A 234 -3.62 -27.67 16.76
C ASN A 234 -4.64 -27.97 15.64
N LYS A 235 -5.53 -27.03 15.32
CA LYS A 235 -6.50 -27.13 14.23
C LYS A 235 -6.10 -26.29 13.01
N ILE A 236 -5.51 -25.12 13.26
CA ILE A 236 -5.13 -24.13 12.25
C ILE A 236 -3.65 -23.74 12.44
N PRO A 237 -2.69 -24.61 12.04
CA PRO A 237 -1.28 -24.26 12.12
C PRO A 237 -0.95 -23.01 11.29
N THR A 238 -1.55 -22.91 10.11
CA THR A 238 -1.47 -21.78 9.17
C THR A 238 -2.68 -21.81 8.23
N HIS A 239 -2.86 -20.76 7.42
CA HIS A 239 -3.87 -20.68 6.38
C HIS A 239 -3.43 -19.72 5.27
N PRO A 240 -3.97 -19.84 4.03
CA PRO A 240 -3.72 -18.82 3.01
C PRO A 240 -4.32 -17.47 3.42
N ILE A 241 -3.88 -16.41 2.78
CA ILE A 241 -4.63 -15.14 2.86
C ILE A 241 -5.95 -15.36 2.13
N ILE A 242 -7.05 -14.94 2.72
CA ILE A 242 -8.36 -14.99 2.09
C ILE A 242 -8.90 -13.57 2.00
N ALA A 243 -9.42 -13.20 0.84
CA ALA A 243 -10.30 -12.07 0.66
C ALA A 243 -11.63 -12.58 0.13
N ASP A 244 -12.69 -12.28 0.87
CA ASP A 244 -14.05 -12.68 0.57
C ASP A 244 -14.89 -11.43 0.38
N THR A 245 -15.11 -11.08 -0.89
CA THR A 245 -15.85 -9.85 -1.23
C THR A 245 -17.33 -9.96 -0.85
N SER A 246 -17.88 -11.17 -0.82
CA SER A 246 -19.28 -11.43 -0.45
C SER A 246 -19.60 -11.00 0.98
N ASN A 247 -18.63 -11.13 1.88
CA ASN A 247 -18.77 -10.72 3.29
C ASN A 247 -17.97 -9.47 3.65
N GLY A 248 -17.25 -8.88 2.68
CA GLY A 248 -16.46 -7.67 2.90
C GLY A 248 -15.31 -7.86 3.89
N ILE A 249 -14.74 -9.06 3.98
CA ILE A 249 -13.62 -9.37 4.89
C ILE A 249 -12.38 -9.82 4.13
N SER A 250 -11.22 -9.55 4.72
CA SER A 250 -9.98 -10.23 4.35
C SER A 250 -9.22 -10.63 5.60
N PHE A 251 -8.51 -11.74 5.57
CA PHE A 251 -7.73 -12.19 6.71
C PHE A 251 -6.46 -12.93 6.30
N ARG A 252 -5.43 -12.81 7.14
CA ARG A 252 -4.14 -13.46 6.94
C ARG A 252 -3.57 -14.00 8.25
N PRO A 253 -2.73 -15.05 8.21
CA PRO A 253 -1.96 -15.41 9.37
C PRO A 253 -0.87 -14.35 9.60
N ASP A 254 -0.38 -14.28 10.83
CA ASP A 254 0.70 -13.46 11.30
C ASP A 254 1.54 -14.23 12.34
N ALA A 255 2.55 -13.57 12.91
CA ALA A 255 3.51 -14.18 13.83
C ALA A 255 2.85 -15.07 14.91
N GLY A 256 3.41 -16.27 15.10
CA GLY A 256 2.88 -17.24 16.05
C GLY A 256 1.50 -17.75 15.62
N ASP A 257 0.52 -17.58 16.50
CA ASP A 257 -0.88 -17.98 16.31
C ASP A 257 -1.82 -16.82 15.94
N LEU A 258 -1.28 -15.64 15.62
CA LEU A 258 -2.10 -14.48 15.31
C LEU A 258 -2.72 -14.55 13.92
N THR A 259 -4.00 -14.26 13.80
CA THR A 259 -4.68 -13.97 12.53
C THR A 259 -5.18 -12.53 12.56
N LEU A 260 -4.87 -11.79 11.51
CA LEU A 260 -5.35 -10.42 11.30
C LEU A 260 -6.54 -10.43 10.36
N ILE A 261 -7.59 -9.66 10.68
CA ILE A 261 -8.81 -9.57 9.87
C ILE A 261 -9.08 -8.10 9.56
N GLY A 262 -9.05 -7.75 8.29
CA GLY A 262 -9.43 -6.45 7.77
C GLY A 262 -10.92 -6.45 7.45
N ILE A 263 -11.64 -5.49 8.01
CA ILE A 263 -13.10 -5.40 7.92
C ILE A 263 -13.56 -3.95 8.07
N ARG A 264 -14.64 -3.58 7.37
CA ARG A 264 -15.28 -2.27 7.36
C ARG A 264 -14.39 -1.11 6.87
N GLU A 265 -15.02 -0.22 6.13
CA GLU A 265 -14.42 0.96 5.53
C GLU A 265 -15.39 2.13 5.73
N ASP A 266 -15.11 2.97 6.72
CA ASP A 266 -15.99 4.06 7.13
C ASP A 266 -15.40 5.41 6.70
N PRO A 267 -16.13 6.26 5.95
CA PRO A 267 -15.71 7.63 5.72
C PRO A 267 -15.43 8.34 7.05
N THR A 268 -14.31 9.05 7.13
CA THR A 268 -13.85 9.64 8.39
C THR A 268 -13.15 10.96 8.17
N ASP A 269 -12.85 11.64 9.27
CA ASP A 269 -11.89 12.72 9.34
C ASP A 269 -10.51 12.17 9.76
N ARG A 270 -9.45 12.69 9.14
CA ARG A 270 -8.07 12.24 9.37
C ARG A 270 -7.61 12.42 10.81
N ASP A 271 -8.02 13.52 11.45
CA ASP A 271 -7.43 13.98 12.70
C ASP A 271 -8.25 13.51 13.92
N THR A 272 -9.46 13.00 13.72
CA THR A 272 -10.41 12.66 14.80
C THR A 272 -10.95 11.22 14.80
N TYR A 273 -10.50 10.36 13.88
CA TYR A 273 -10.97 8.97 13.82
C TYR A 273 -10.56 8.12 15.04
N ASN A 274 -11.42 7.15 15.40
CA ASN A 274 -11.11 6.17 16.44
C ASN A 274 -10.02 5.20 15.94
N GLN A 275 -8.84 5.25 16.56
CA GLN A 275 -7.67 4.43 16.21
C GLN A 275 -7.73 2.97 16.70
N SER A 276 -8.77 2.61 17.44
CA SER A 276 -9.07 1.24 17.90
C SER A 276 -10.10 0.56 16.99
N VAL A 277 -10.46 -0.68 17.30
CA VAL A 277 -11.57 -1.39 16.66
C VAL A 277 -12.87 -1.21 17.45
N ASP A 278 -13.99 -1.11 16.75
CA ASP A 278 -15.31 -1.08 17.36
C ASP A 278 -15.77 -2.48 17.79
N SER A 279 -16.37 -2.60 18.97
CA SER A 279 -16.79 -3.91 19.51
C SER A 279 -17.73 -4.70 18.60
N SER A 280 -18.64 -4.01 17.89
CA SER A 280 -19.51 -4.63 16.88
C SER A 280 -18.71 -5.21 15.72
N THR A 281 -17.71 -4.46 15.24
CA THR A 281 -16.82 -4.89 14.15
C THR A 281 -16.03 -6.14 14.51
N ALA A 282 -15.55 -6.22 15.77
CA ALA A 282 -14.91 -7.43 16.27
C ALA A 282 -15.87 -8.63 16.27
N ALA A 283 -17.12 -8.46 16.72
CA ALA A 283 -18.13 -9.52 16.72
C ALA A 283 -18.45 -10.01 15.29
N ASP A 284 -18.72 -9.08 14.37
CA ASP A 284 -19.04 -9.41 12.97
C ASP A 284 -17.85 -10.13 12.30
N SER A 285 -16.62 -9.69 12.57
CA SER A 285 -15.42 -10.31 11.99
C SER A 285 -15.28 -11.77 12.39
N LEU A 286 -15.63 -12.12 13.64
CA LEU A 286 -15.57 -13.49 14.11
C LEU A 286 -16.68 -14.34 13.46
N GLU A 287 -17.88 -13.79 13.32
CA GLU A 287 -19.00 -14.49 12.65
C GLU A 287 -18.64 -14.85 11.20
N TYR A 288 -18.16 -13.89 10.41
CA TYR A 288 -17.76 -14.14 9.02
C TYR A 288 -16.54 -15.06 8.92
N LEU A 289 -15.58 -14.94 9.83
CA LEU A 289 -14.42 -15.82 9.85
C LEU A 289 -14.80 -17.26 10.16
N VAL A 290 -15.64 -17.50 11.18
CA VAL A 290 -16.11 -18.85 11.53
C VAL A 290 -16.96 -19.45 10.41
N MET A 291 -17.78 -18.64 9.73
CA MET A 291 -18.53 -19.10 8.57
C MET A 291 -17.62 -19.65 7.46
N ARG A 292 -16.47 -18.98 7.20
CA ARG A 292 -15.51 -19.40 6.18
C ARG A 292 -14.50 -20.43 6.65
N TYR A 293 -14.17 -20.46 7.93
CA TYR A 293 -13.16 -21.33 8.48
C TYR A 293 -13.62 -21.77 9.88
N PRO A 294 -14.47 -22.80 9.97
CA PRO A 294 -15.20 -23.17 11.20
C PRO A 294 -14.34 -23.38 12.44
N ALA A 295 -13.10 -23.86 12.28
CA ALA A 295 -12.18 -24.07 13.39
C ALA A 295 -11.75 -22.79 14.12
N PHE A 296 -12.08 -21.59 13.62
CA PHE A 296 -11.90 -20.33 14.36
C PHE A 296 -12.95 -20.12 15.47
N ASP A 297 -13.91 -21.03 15.65
CA ASP A 297 -14.87 -21.00 16.76
C ASP A 297 -14.20 -21.06 18.14
N GLU A 298 -13.00 -21.63 18.20
CA GLU A 298 -12.13 -21.70 19.38
C GLU A 298 -11.08 -20.57 19.45
N ALA A 299 -11.15 -19.57 18.56
CA ALA A 299 -10.18 -18.48 18.54
C ALA A 299 -10.37 -17.49 19.71
N GLY A 300 -9.26 -16.98 20.24
CA GLY A 300 -9.26 -15.97 21.30
C GLY A 300 -9.12 -14.55 20.73
N TRP A 301 -9.88 -13.58 21.24
CA TRP A 301 -9.74 -12.18 20.83
C TRP A 301 -8.53 -11.50 21.46
N ASP A 302 -7.75 -10.75 20.66
CA ASP A 302 -6.52 -10.03 21.07
C ASP A 302 -6.57 -8.53 20.72
N GLY A 303 -7.78 -7.96 20.67
CA GLY A 303 -7.98 -6.55 20.33
C GLY A 303 -7.84 -6.26 18.84
N GLY A 304 -7.23 -5.12 18.52
CA GLY A 304 -7.10 -4.65 17.14
C GLY A 304 -6.78 -3.16 17.09
N TRP A 305 -6.64 -2.65 15.87
CA TRP A 305 -6.45 -1.23 15.59
C TRP A 305 -7.26 -0.80 14.37
N SER A 306 -7.29 0.48 14.08
CA SER A 306 -7.74 0.98 12.77
C SER A 306 -6.65 1.82 12.13
N GLY A 307 -6.68 1.97 10.81
CA GLY A 307 -5.79 2.82 10.04
C GLY A 307 -6.56 3.68 9.04
N LEU A 308 -5.88 4.69 8.50
CA LEU A 308 -6.45 5.55 7.47
C LEU A 308 -6.03 5.11 6.08
N PHE A 309 -6.99 5.01 5.18
CA PHE A 309 -6.77 5.03 3.74
C PHE A 309 -6.99 6.45 3.22
N THR A 310 -6.09 6.87 2.33
CA THR A 310 -6.20 8.14 1.61
C THR A 310 -6.66 7.82 0.19
N ILE A 311 -7.93 8.11 -0.09
CA ILE A 311 -8.65 7.65 -1.28
C ILE A 311 -8.65 8.74 -2.35
N THR A 312 -8.30 8.38 -3.58
CA THR A 312 -8.53 9.20 -4.78
C THR A 312 -9.90 8.91 -5.40
N PRO A 313 -10.45 9.79 -6.26
CA PRO A 313 -11.75 9.57 -6.90
C PRO A 313 -11.89 8.24 -7.67
N ASP A 314 -10.79 7.67 -8.16
CA ASP A 314 -10.75 6.42 -8.91
C ASP A 314 -10.04 5.28 -8.17
N HIS A 315 -9.73 5.45 -6.89
CA HIS A 315 -9.05 4.47 -6.03
C HIS A 315 -7.63 4.05 -6.47
N HIS A 316 -7.00 4.83 -7.34
CA HIS A 316 -5.63 4.61 -7.80
C HIS A 316 -4.69 5.75 -7.38
N PRO A 317 -3.40 5.48 -7.11
CA PRO A 317 -2.48 6.53 -6.69
C PRO A 317 -2.26 7.59 -7.76
N VAL A 318 -1.75 8.75 -7.33
CA VAL A 318 -1.17 9.76 -8.22
C VAL A 318 0.34 9.68 -8.10
N ILE A 319 1.01 9.35 -9.20
CA ILE A 319 2.48 9.28 -9.29
C ILE A 319 2.92 10.18 -10.46
N ASP A 320 3.32 11.41 -10.18
CA ASP A 320 3.56 12.40 -11.23
C ASP A 320 4.49 13.54 -10.78
N LEU A 321 4.90 14.37 -11.75
CA LEU A 321 5.41 15.70 -11.49
C LEU A 321 4.29 16.60 -10.94
N GLY A 322 4.64 17.54 -10.07
CA GLY A 322 3.74 18.55 -9.54
C GLY A 322 3.17 19.43 -10.66
N PRO A 323 1.84 19.52 -10.83
CA PRO A 323 1.24 20.31 -11.91
C PRO A 323 1.71 21.77 -11.89
N GLY A 324 2.43 22.18 -12.93
CA GLY A 324 2.94 23.55 -13.07
C GLY A 324 4.05 23.93 -12.07
N ILE A 325 4.64 22.97 -11.35
CA ILE A 325 5.70 23.21 -10.37
C ILE A 325 6.91 22.34 -10.71
N GLU A 326 7.94 22.97 -11.27
CA GLU A 326 9.21 22.30 -11.55
C GLU A 326 9.84 21.76 -10.26
N ASN A 327 10.46 20.59 -10.35
CA ASN A 327 11.15 19.90 -9.26
C ASN A 327 10.27 19.51 -8.06
N LEU A 328 8.95 19.53 -8.20
CA LEU A 328 8.03 18.86 -7.29
C LEU A 328 7.63 17.50 -7.89
N VAL A 329 7.79 16.43 -7.12
CA VAL A 329 7.32 15.08 -7.48
C VAL A 329 6.33 14.63 -6.41
N VAL A 330 5.21 14.04 -6.83
CA VAL A 330 4.09 13.71 -5.95
C VAL A 330 3.79 12.21 -6.02
N GLY A 331 3.76 11.57 -4.86
CA GLY A 331 3.22 10.23 -4.67
C GLY A 331 2.08 10.28 -3.64
N ALA A 332 0.83 10.17 -4.10
CA ALA A 332 -0.34 10.42 -3.26
C ALA A 332 -1.47 9.42 -3.46
N GLY A 333 -2.38 9.34 -2.48
CA GLY A 333 -3.70 8.75 -2.71
C GLY A 333 -3.72 7.23 -2.92
N PHE A 334 -2.94 6.48 -2.14
CA PHE A 334 -2.71 5.05 -2.35
C PHE A 334 -3.89 4.12 -2.01
N SER A 335 -5.05 4.68 -1.64
CA SER A 335 -6.36 4.02 -1.65
C SER A 335 -6.42 2.64 -0.97
N GLY A 336 -5.66 2.47 0.12
CA GLY A 336 -5.66 1.25 0.94
C GLY A 336 -4.74 0.11 0.47
N HIS A 337 -4.12 0.25 -0.71
CA HIS A 337 -3.33 -0.84 -1.29
C HIS A 337 -1.88 -0.47 -1.62
N GLY A 338 -1.43 0.72 -1.18
CA GLY A 338 -0.09 1.24 -1.47
C GLY A 338 1.10 0.40 -1.00
N PHE A 339 1.05 -0.23 0.19
CA PHE A 339 2.24 -0.87 0.78
C PHE A 339 2.94 -1.83 -0.19
N LYS A 340 2.17 -2.70 -0.84
CA LYS A 340 2.71 -3.70 -1.76
C LYS A 340 3.26 -3.12 -3.06
N LEU A 341 2.91 -1.88 -3.40
CA LEU A 341 3.37 -1.18 -4.61
C LEU A 341 4.60 -0.30 -4.33
N SER A 342 5.08 -0.25 -3.08
CA SER A 342 6.13 0.69 -2.68
C SER A 342 7.46 0.52 -3.43
N PRO A 343 7.93 -0.68 -3.80
CA PRO A 343 9.14 -0.81 -4.63
C PRO A 343 9.00 -0.09 -5.99
N THR A 344 7.98 -0.41 -6.77
CA THR A 344 7.82 0.18 -8.11
C THR A 344 7.49 1.66 -8.04
N ILE A 345 6.69 2.10 -7.06
CA ILE A 345 6.38 3.51 -6.86
C ILE A 345 7.63 4.28 -6.40
N GLY A 346 8.38 3.76 -5.44
CA GLY A 346 9.62 4.39 -4.99
C GLY A 346 10.62 4.58 -6.12
N ARG A 347 10.78 3.56 -6.99
CA ARG A 347 11.61 3.63 -8.20
C ARG A 347 11.11 4.70 -9.16
N ALA A 348 9.81 4.73 -9.44
CA ALA A 348 9.21 5.72 -10.33
C ALA A 348 9.35 7.16 -9.81
N LEU A 349 9.19 7.38 -8.49
CA LEU A 349 9.40 8.69 -7.88
C LEU A 349 10.87 9.13 -8.04
N ALA A 350 11.84 8.23 -7.85
CA ALA A 350 13.25 8.53 -8.07
C ALA A 350 13.57 8.82 -9.55
N GLU A 351 12.97 8.09 -10.48
CA GLU A 351 13.09 8.33 -11.93
C GLU A 351 12.46 9.67 -12.33
N LEU A 352 11.29 10.03 -11.81
CA LEU A 352 10.66 11.33 -12.04
C LEU A 352 11.55 12.48 -11.59
N VAL A 353 12.15 12.39 -10.41
CA VAL A 353 13.09 13.42 -9.90
C VAL A 353 14.33 13.54 -10.80
N THR A 354 14.91 12.42 -11.21
CA THR A 354 16.23 12.40 -11.87
C THR A 354 16.18 12.52 -13.39
N GLN A 355 15.06 12.11 -14.01
CA GLN A 355 14.92 11.95 -15.46
C GLN A 355 13.70 12.70 -16.01
N GLY A 356 12.83 13.26 -15.15
CA GLY A 356 11.60 13.93 -15.55
C GLY A 356 10.50 12.97 -16.05
N ARG A 357 10.74 11.66 -16.05
CA ARG A 357 9.78 10.61 -16.42
C ARG A 357 10.17 9.29 -15.78
N SER A 358 9.17 8.44 -15.52
CA SER A 358 9.39 7.03 -15.17
C SER A 358 9.81 6.27 -16.43
N THR A 359 10.95 5.58 -16.38
CA THR A 359 11.50 4.79 -17.50
C THR A 359 11.30 3.30 -17.32
N SER A 360 11.14 2.86 -16.08
CA SER A 360 10.95 1.46 -15.76
C SER A 360 9.51 0.97 -16.02
N ILE A 361 8.52 1.76 -15.63
CA ILE A 361 7.09 1.52 -15.86
C ILE A 361 6.45 2.84 -16.30
N ASP A 362 5.60 2.81 -17.33
CA ASP A 362 4.87 4.00 -17.77
C ASP A 362 3.80 4.41 -16.75
N MET A 363 4.04 5.53 -16.05
CA MET A 363 3.14 6.08 -15.04
C MET A 363 2.07 7.02 -15.62
N SER A 364 1.99 7.17 -16.94
CA SER A 364 0.97 8.03 -17.59
C SER A 364 -0.47 7.72 -17.14
N PRO A 365 -0.90 6.47 -16.91
CA PRO A 365 -2.24 6.19 -16.36
C PRO A 365 -2.48 6.71 -14.94
N LEU A 366 -1.42 6.99 -14.18
CA LEU A 366 -1.46 7.47 -12.79
C LEU A 366 -1.12 8.96 -12.67
N ARG A 367 -1.11 9.68 -13.80
CA ARG A 367 -0.85 11.12 -13.88
C ARG A 367 -1.90 11.94 -13.15
N PHE A 368 -1.54 13.16 -12.80
CA PHE A 368 -2.39 14.10 -12.08
C PHE A 368 -3.61 14.52 -12.89
N THR A 369 -3.45 14.71 -14.21
CA THR A 369 -4.49 15.28 -15.09
C THR A 369 -5.62 14.32 -15.43
N ARG A 370 -5.48 13.02 -15.12
CA ARG A 370 -6.48 11.99 -15.48
C ARG A 370 -7.87 12.29 -14.94
N PHE A 371 -7.96 12.92 -13.77
CA PHE A 371 -9.23 13.31 -13.17
C PHE A 371 -9.95 14.41 -13.96
N ALA A 372 -9.20 15.42 -14.41
CA ALA A 372 -9.75 16.50 -15.22
C ALA A 372 -10.09 16.04 -16.65
N GLU A 373 -9.36 15.06 -17.16
CA GLU A 373 -9.56 14.45 -18.47
C GLU A 373 -10.66 13.37 -18.48
N ASN A 374 -11.15 12.98 -17.30
CA ASN A 374 -12.07 11.85 -17.11
C ASN A 374 -11.53 10.52 -17.68
N ASP A 375 -10.21 10.34 -17.60
CA ASP A 375 -9.47 9.13 -17.97
C ASP A 375 -9.21 8.29 -16.70
N LEU A 376 -10.30 7.89 -16.05
CA LEU A 376 -10.26 7.22 -14.74
C LEU A 376 -9.99 5.72 -14.89
N LEU A 377 -9.28 5.16 -13.92
CA LEU A 377 -9.07 3.71 -13.81
C LEU A 377 -10.29 3.06 -13.13
N GLY A 378 -10.67 1.85 -13.57
CA GLY A 378 -11.86 1.15 -13.09
C GLY A 378 -11.57 -0.28 -12.58
N SER A 379 -12.46 -0.79 -11.73
CA SER A 379 -12.44 -2.15 -11.20
C SER A 379 -13.26 -3.13 -12.04
N ALA A 380 -12.84 -4.39 -12.09
CA ALA A 380 -13.65 -5.48 -12.64
C ALA A 380 -14.83 -5.87 -11.74
N TYR A 381 -14.80 -5.52 -10.44
CA TYR A 381 -15.73 -6.01 -9.42
C TYR A 381 -16.60 -4.93 -8.78
N GLY A 382 -16.47 -3.67 -9.23
CA GLY A 382 -17.13 -2.52 -8.58
C GLY A 382 -16.59 -2.16 -7.19
N ALA A 383 -15.81 -3.02 -6.54
CA ALA A 383 -15.17 -2.79 -5.26
C ALA A 383 -13.88 -1.94 -5.38
N SER A 384 -13.79 -0.89 -4.57
CA SER A 384 -12.77 0.16 -4.59
C SER A 384 -11.32 -0.32 -4.37
N VAL A 385 -11.09 -1.19 -3.38
CA VAL A 385 -9.75 -1.70 -3.04
C VAL A 385 -9.27 -2.82 -3.97
N PHE A 386 -10.14 -3.34 -4.82
CA PHE A 386 -9.83 -4.32 -5.88
C PHE A 386 -9.94 -3.71 -7.28
N ALA A 387 -10.02 -2.37 -7.36
CA ALA A 387 -9.96 -1.62 -8.60
C ALA A 387 -8.61 -1.73 -9.30
#